data_AF-A0A1A6GKQ2-F1
#
_entry.id   AF-A0A1A6GKQ2-F1
#
_cell.length_a   1.000
_cell.length_b   1.000
_cell.length_c   1.000
_cell.angle_alpha   90.00
_cell.angle_beta   90.00
_cell.angle_gamma   90.00
#
_symmetry.space_group_name_H-M   'P 1'
#
loop_
_entity.id
_entity.type
_entity.pdbx_description
1 polymer ?
#
loop_
_entity_poly.entity_id
_entity_poly.type
_entity_poly.pdbx_seq_one_letter_code
_entity_poly.pdbx_strand_id
1 'polypeptide(L)' 'MGPALTAACLPCPVFVASPHKTQPIVEILLKNQPKLIEFLSSFQKERTDDEQFADEKNYLIKQIRDLKKAAP' A
#
# COMPACT_ATOMS: atom_id res chain seq x y z
N MET A 1 -12.81 26.43 -33.60
CA MET A 1 -11.42 26.04 -33.29
C MET A 1 -11.26 26.08 -31.77
N GLY A 2 -10.74 25.00 -31.18
CA GLY A 2 -10.42 24.92 -29.75
C GLY A 2 -11.28 23.87 -29.04
N PRO A 3 -10.69 22.92 -28.30
CA PRO A 3 -11.14 21.53 -28.30
C PRO A 3 -12.06 21.17 -27.13
N ALA A 4 -12.81 20.09 -27.37
CA ALA A 4 -13.53 19.35 -26.35
C ALA A 4 -12.58 18.91 -25.23
N LEU A 5 -13.01 19.12 -23.98
CA LEU A 5 -12.41 18.61 -22.76
C LEU A 5 -12.54 17.08 -22.72
N THR A 6 -11.76 16.39 -23.55
CA THR A 6 -11.56 14.94 -23.48
C THR A 6 -10.41 14.68 -22.53
N ALA A 7 -10.73 14.30 -21.29
CA ALA A 7 -9.95 13.45 -20.38
C ALA A 7 -10.35 13.76 -18.93
N ALA A 8 -11.60 13.45 -18.60
CA ALA A 8 -12.00 13.33 -17.21
C ALA A 8 -11.21 12.16 -16.59
N CYS A 9 -10.54 12.49 -15.48
CA CYS A 9 -10.12 11.56 -14.44
C CYS A 9 -9.10 10.49 -14.86
N LEU A 10 -7.84 10.91 -14.88
CA LEU A 10 -6.74 10.05 -14.46
C LEU A 10 -7.17 9.34 -13.15
N PRO A 11 -7.18 8.00 -13.09
CA PRO A 11 -7.40 7.30 -11.84
C PRO A 11 -6.16 7.53 -11.01
N CYS A 12 -6.15 8.59 -10.21
CA CYS A 12 -5.05 8.89 -9.32
C CYS A 12 -5.03 7.87 -8.17
N PRO A 13 -4.01 6.98 -8.06
CA PRO A 13 -3.70 6.26 -6.82
C PRO A 13 -3.13 7.20 -5.74
N VAL A 14 -3.65 8.43 -5.63
CA VAL A 14 -3.08 9.54 -4.85
C VAL A 14 -3.86 9.75 -3.54
N PHE A 15 -4.41 8.69 -2.96
CA PHE A 15 -4.86 8.67 -1.57
C PHE A 15 -3.96 7.78 -0.66
N VAL A 16 -2.84 7.26 -1.19
CA VAL A 16 -1.96 6.30 -0.49
C VAL A 16 -0.70 6.95 0.13
N ALA A 17 -0.48 8.25 -0.04
CA ALA A 17 0.66 8.95 0.55
C ALA A 17 0.19 10.00 1.58
N SER A 18 -0.32 9.55 2.73
CA SER A 18 -0.35 10.41 3.92
C SER A 18 1.01 10.27 4.64
N PRO A 19 1.88 11.31 4.63
CA PRO A 19 3.22 11.25 5.23
C PRO A 19 3.19 11.14 6.76
N HIS A 20 2.04 11.38 7.39
CA HIS A 20 1.82 11.25 8.83
C HIS A 20 0.68 10.28 9.09
N LYS A 21 1.00 8.99 9.25
CA LYS A 21 0.05 8.05 9.84
C LYS A 21 -0.21 8.52 11.27
N THR A 22 -1.47 8.76 11.63
CA THR A 22 -1.82 9.15 13.00
C THR A 22 -1.39 8.05 13.96
N GLN A 23 -0.97 8.40 15.19
CA GLN A 23 -0.54 7.42 16.20
C GLN A 23 -1.50 6.22 16.36
N PRO A 24 -2.84 6.41 16.37
CA PRO A 24 -3.78 5.30 16.45
C PRO A 24 -3.69 4.33 15.26
N ILE A 25 -3.46 4.84 14.05
CA ILE A 25 -3.32 4.01 12.85
C ILE A 25 -2.03 3.18 12.94
N VAL A 26 -0.92 3.79 13.38
CA VAL A 26 0.35 3.07 13.58
C VAL A 26 0.19 1.96 14.61
N GLU A 27 -0.50 2.21 15.72
CA GLU A 27 -0.77 1.18 16.74
C GLU A 27 -1.63 0.04 16.23
N ILE A 28 -2.68 0.33 15.45
CA ILE A 28 -3.55 -0.70 14.85
C ILE A 28 -2.74 -1.53 13.85
N LEU A 29 -1.93 -0.89 13.01
CA LEU A 29 -1.07 -1.57 12.05
C LEU A 29 -0.03 -2.45 12.76
N LEU A 30 0.58 -1.98 13.86
CA LEU A 30 1.52 -2.75 14.66
C LEU A 30 0.85 -3.96 15.33
N LYS A 31 -0.34 -3.78 15.94
CA LYS A 31 -1.11 -4.88 16.57
C LYS A 31 -1.48 -5.98 15.57
N ASN A 32 -1.73 -5.61 14.31
CA ASN A 32 -2.11 -6.54 13.24
C ASN A 32 -0.96 -6.91 12.31
N GLN A 33 0.26 -6.41 12.56
CA GLN A 33 1.43 -6.60 11.70
C GLN A 33 1.65 -8.07 11.28
N PRO A 34 1.65 -9.07 12.18
CA PRO A 34 1.85 -10.47 11.77
C PRO A 34 0.73 -10.96 10.84
N LYS A 35 -0.54 -10.62 11.14
CA LYS A 35 -1.69 -11.00 10.31
C LYS A 35 -1.68 -10.33 8.94
N LEU A 36 -1.25 -9.07 8.87
CA LEU A 36 -1.11 -8.34 7.61
C LEU A 36 -0.01 -8.94 6.72
N ILE A 37 1.13 -9.33 7.32
CA ILE A 37 2.21 -10.00 6.59
C ILE A 37 1.74 -11.37 6.07
N GLU A 38 1.06 -12.15 6.90
CA GLU A 38 0.52 -13.46 6.50
C GLU A 38 -0.51 -13.33 5.36
N PHE A 39 -1.43 -12.37 5.49
CA PHE A 39 -2.41 -12.07 4.46
C PHE A 39 -1.73 -11.67 3.14
N LEU A 40 -0.82 -10.70 3.16
CA LEU A 40 -0.12 -10.25 1.94
C LEU A 40 0.77 -11.33 1.35
N SER A 41 1.31 -12.24 2.15
CA SER A 41 2.12 -13.35 1.64
C SER A 41 1.29 -14.37 0.86
N SER A 42 0.00 -14.49 1.15
CA SER A 42 -0.96 -15.37 0.46
C SER A 42 -1.84 -14.66 -0.57
N PHE A 43 -1.86 -13.34 -0.56
CA PHE A 43 -2.66 -12.52 -1.46
C PHE A 43 -2.26 -12.71 -2.93
N GLN A 44 -3.26 -13.06 -3.75
CA GLN A 44 -3.16 -13.29 -5.20
C GLN A 44 -1.91 -14.09 -5.62
N LYS A 45 -1.65 -15.22 -4.94
CA LYS A 45 -0.51 -16.11 -5.24
C LYS A 45 -0.53 -16.70 -6.65
N GLU A 46 -1.71 -16.85 -7.23
CA GLU A 46 -1.93 -17.39 -8.57
C GLU A 46 -1.61 -16.39 -9.69
N ARG A 47 -1.42 -15.11 -9.36
CA ARG A 47 -1.05 -14.06 -10.32
C ARG A 47 0.47 -13.99 -10.49
N THR A 48 1.03 -14.96 -11.21
CA THR A 48 2.49 -15.12 -11.37
C THR A 48 3.08 -14.35 -12.56
N ASP A 49 2.27 -13.97 -13.54
CA ASP A 49 2.73 -13.29 -14.76
C ASP A 49 2.82 -11.75 -14.63
N ASP A 50 2.50 -11.22 -13.45
CA ASP A 50 2.52 -9.78 -13.15
C ASP A 50 3.65 -9.46 -12.15
N GLU A 51 4.86 -9.27 -12.67
CA GLU A 51 6.05 -8.95 -11.87
C GLU A 51 5.90 -7.62 -11.11
N GLN A 52 5.25 -6.62 -11.72
CA GLN A 52 5.01 -5.33 -11.06
C GLN A 52 4.17 -5.52 -9.80
N PHE A 53 3.10 -6.31 -9.88
CA PHE A 53 2.27 -6.63 -8.73
C PHE A 53 3.06 -7.39 -7.64
N ALA A 54 3.92 -8.32 -8.03
CA ALA A 54 4.77 -9.05 -7.08
C ALA A 54 5.73 -8.11 -6.34
N ASP A 55 6.35 -7.16 -7.04
CA ASP A 55 7.25 -6.17 -6.47
C ASP A 55 6.54 -5.20 -5.53
N GLU A 56 5.37 -4.67 -5.92
CA GLU A 56 4.54 -3.80 -5.07
C GLU A 56 4.12 -4.53 -3.79
N LYS A 57 3.71 -5.80 -3.90
CA LYS A 57 3.35 -6.63 -2.75
C LYS A 57 4.53 -6.85 -1.81
N ASN A 58 5.70 -7.19 -2.36
CA ASN A 58 6.93 -7.35 -1.59
C ASN A 58 7.37 -6.05 -0.90
N TYR A 59 7.20 -4.91 -1.58
CA TYR A 59 7.46 -3.59 -1.02
C TYR A 59 6.54 -3.30 0.17
N LEU A 60 5.24 -3.56 0.06
CA LEU A 60 4.29 -3.39 1.17
C LEU A 60 4.64 -4.29 2.36
N ILE A 61 5.00 -5.55 2.12
CA ILE A 61 5.43 -6.47 3.18
C ILE A 61 6.68 -5.94 3.91
N LYS A 62 7.67 -5.42 3.17
CA LYS A 62 8.87 -4.79 3.77
C LYS A 62 8.49 -3.58 4.62
N GLN A 63 7.67 -2.67 4.09
CA GLN A 63 7.21 -1.48 4.82
C GLN A 63 6.44 -1.83 6.11
N ILE A 64 5.64 -2.90 6.08
CA ILE A 64 4.91 -3.38 7.26
C ILE A 64 5.85 -4.06 8.27
N ARG A 65 6.90 -4.77 7.82
CA ARG A 65 7.94 -5.32 8.73
C ARG A 65 8.78 -4.24 9.39
N ASP A 66 9.13 -3.21 8.63
CA ASP A 66 9.99 -2.11 9.09
C ASP A 66 9.21 -1.03 9.87
N LEU A 67 7.88 -1.18 9.95
CA LEU A 67 7.01 -0.38 10.79
C LEU A 67 7.44 -0.56 12.26
N LYS A 68 8.12 0.47 12.79
CA LYS A 68 8.57 0.54 14.18
C LYS A 68 7.66 1.50 14.96
N LYS A 69 7.45 1.22 16.24
CA LYS A 69 6.92 2.22 17.16
C LYS A 69 7.92 3.37 17.15
N ALA A 70 7.52 4.54 16.66
CA ALA A 70 8.34 5.74 16.81
C ALA A 70 8.64 5.86 18.32
N ALA A 71 9.92 5.88 18.67
CA ALA A 71 10.32 6.04 20.07
C ALA A 71 9.64 7.31 20.61
N PRO A 72 9.10 7.28 21.84
CA PRO A 72 8.42 8.41 22.43
C PRO A 72 9.31 9.65 22.53
#